data_AF-A0A7W4FLJ6-F1
#
_entry.id   AF-A0A7W4FLJ6-F1
#
_cell.length_a   1.000
_cell.length_b   1.000
_cell.length_c   1.000
_cell.angle_alpha   90.00
_cell.angle_beta   90.00
_cell.angle_gamma   90.00
#
_symmetry.space_group_name_H-M   'P 1'
#
loop_
_entity.id
_entity.type
_entity.pdbx_description
1 polymer ?
#
loop_
_entity_poly.entity_id
_entity_poly.type
_entity_poly.pdbx_seq_one_letter_code
_entity_poly.pdbx_strand_id
1 'polypeptide(L)'
;MENSSEQAQCILKLSKTSYDKFKAAPETVKLSNEQLERISCLLNIHHALRHMFSNPENVRKFMKMRNNNDFFAGRSPLEVIENGGFLELKEVAKRIDALQNNL
;
A
#
# COMPACT_ATOMS: atom_id res chain seq x y z
N MET A 1 15.51 5.31 -6.71
CA MET A 1 14.52 4.59 -7.54
C MET A 1 14.62 3.07 -7.41
N GLU A 2 15.62 2.53 -6.69
CA GLU A 2 15.96 1.10 -6.71
C GLU A 2 15.02 0.14 -5.97
N ASN A 3 14.20 0.57 -4.99
CA ASN A 3 13.44 -0.41 -4.18
C ASN A 3 11.92 -0.48 -4.47
N SER A 4 11.39 0.30 -5.42
CA SER A 4 9.93 0.34 -5.64
C SER A 4 9.36 -0.98 -6.17
N SER A 5 10.16 -1.76 -6.92
CA SER A 5 9.75 -3.08 -7.41
C SER A 5 9.81 -4.16 -6.33
N GLU A 6 10.81 -4.13 -5.46
CA GLU A 6 10.92 -5.07 -4.34
C GLU A 6 9.85 -4.80 -3.30
N GLN A 7 9.63 -3.53 -2.97
CA GLN A 7 8.55 -3.10 -2.10
C GLN A 7 7.17 -3.53 -2.63
N ALA A 8 6.92 -3.37 -3.94
CA ALA A 8 5.68 -3.83 -4.55
C ALA A 8 5.52 -5.36 -4.45
N GLN A 9 6.59 -6.12 -4.64
CA GLN A 9 6.60 -7.57 -4.47
C GLN A 9 6.27 -7.97 -3.02
N CYS A 10 6.87 -7.30 -2.03
CA CYS A 10 6.64 -7.56 -0.61
C CYS A 10 5.18 -7.30 -0.20
N ILE A 11 4.63 -6.15 -0.61
CA ILE A 11 3.27 -5.73 -0.24
C ILE A 11 2.23 -6.63 -0.92
N LEU A 12 2.41 -6.93 -2.21
CA LEU A 12 1.48 -7.72 -3.01
C LEU A 12 1.68 -9.24 -2.86
N LYS A 13 2.72 -9.68 -2.14
CA LYS A 13 3.15 -11.08 -2.08
C LYS A 13 3.29 -11.70 -3.48
N LEU A 14 3.98 -10.96 -4.35
CA LEU A 14 4.34 -11.43 -5.69
C LEU A 14 5.77 -11.98 -5.66
N SER A 15 5.97 -13.15 -6.23
CA SER A 15 7.32 -13.60 -6.57
C SER A 15 7.93 -12.68 -7.64
N LYS A 16 9.25 -12.60 -7.70
CA LYS A 16 9.96 -11.83 -8.74
C LYS A 16 9.50 -12.21 -10.15
N THR A 17 9.37 -13.51 -10.41
CA THR A 17 8.87 -14.03 -11.69
C THR A 17 7.42 -13.61 -11.97
N SER A 18 6.54 -13.65 -10.97
CA SER A 18 5.15 -13.19 -11.11
C SER A 18 5.07 -11.70 -11.39
N TYR A 19 5.91 -10.91 -10.69
CA TYR A 19 6.00 -9.46 -10.87
C TYR A 19 6.52 -9.08 -12.25
N ASP A 20 7.59 -9.73 -12.73
CA ASP A 20 8.17 -9.47 -14.05
C ASP A 20 7.18 -9.83 -15.17
N LYS A 21 6.48 -10.97 -15.04
CA LYS A 21 5.40 -11.35 -15.97
C LYS A 21 4.25 -10.34 -15.95
N PHE A 22 3.83 -9.91 -14.77
CA PHE A 22 2.76 -8.92 -14.63
C PHE A 22 3.16 -7.58 -15.25
N LYS A 23 4.42 -7.17 -15.11
CA LYS A 23 4.94 -5.93 -15.71
C LYS A 23 5.05 -6.02 -17.24
N ALA A 24 5.35 -7.20 -17.78
CA ALA A 24 5.49 -7.41 -19.21
C ALA A 24 4.14 -7.60 -19.93
N ALA A 25 3.22 -8.35 -19.33
CA ALA A 25 1.93 -8.71 -19.93
C ALA A 25 0.85 -8.89 -18.84
N PRO A 26 0.33 -7.79 -18.24
CA PRO A 26 -0.56 -7.84 -17.10
C PRO A 26 -1.86 -8.63 -17.37
N GLU A 27 -2.37 -8.59 -18.60
CA GLU A 27 -3.57 -9.32 -19.02
C GLU A 27 -3.43 -10.85 -19.00
N THR A 28 -2.19 -11.36 -18.96
CA THR A 28 -1.90 -12.80 -18.98
C THR A 28 -1.76 -13.40 -17.58
N VAL A 29 -1.64 -12.56 -16.55
CA VAL A 29 -1.37 -12.99 -15.18
C VAL A 29 -2.67 -13.04 -14.38
N LYS A 30 -3.06 -14.25 -13.98
CA LYS A 30 -4.14 -14.43 -13.00
C LYS A 30 -3.59 -14.18 -11.59
N LEU A 31 -4.16 -13.18 -10.92
CA LEU A 31 -3.89 -12.90 -9.51
C LEU A 31 -4.75 -13.80 -8.62
N SER A 32 -4.22 -14.17 -7.46
CA SER A 32 -5.00 -14.86 -6.43
C SER A 32 -5.99 -13.90 -5.76
N ASN A 33 -6.99 -14.45 -5.07
CA ASN A 33 -7.94 -13.65 -4.30
C ASN A 33 -7.23 -12.77 -3.26
N GLU A 34 -6.22 -13.30 -2.55
CA GLU A 34 -5.43 -12.51 -1.60
C GLU A 34 -4.73 -11.32 -2.29
N GLN A 35 -4.16 -11.55 -3.48
CA GLN A 35 -3.50 -10.49 -4.24
C GLN A 35 -4.48 -9.40 -4.68
N LEU A 36 -5.68 -9.79 -5.13
CA LEU A 36 -6.75 -8.85 -5.47
C LEU A 36 -7.19 -8.03 -4.25
N GLU A 37 -7.34 -8.66 -3.09
CA GLU A 37 -7.68 -7.94 -1.86
C GLU A 37 -6.57 -6.97 -1.42
N ARG A 38 -5.29 -7.37 -1.54
CA ARG A 38 -4.14 -6.50 -1.28
C ARG A 38 -4.14 -5.28 -2.20
N ILE A 39 -4.41 -5.48 -3.49
CA ILE A 39 -4.56 -4.39 -4.46
C ILE A 39 -5.71 -3.47 -4.07
N SER A 40 -6.88 -4.04 -3.71
CA SER A 40 -8.02 -3.26 -3.26
C SER A 40 -7.67 -2.38 -2.04
N CYS A 41 -6.92 -2.91 -1.06
CA CYS A 41 -6.45 -2.12 0.09
C CYS A 41 -5.54 -0.96 -0.34
N LEU A 42 -4.61 -1.20 -1.25
CA LEU A 42 -3.72 -0.14 -1.77
C LEU A 42 -4.48 0.93 -2.54
N LEU A 43 -5.48 0.54 -3.33
CA LEU A 43 -6.35 1.46 -4.05
C LEU A 43 -7.16 2.32 -3.08
N ASN A 44 -7.70 1.73 -2.00
CA ASN A 44 -8.41 2.48 -0.97
C ASN A 44 -7.50 3.49 -0.27
N ILE A 45 -6.27 3.09 0.10
CA ILE A 45 -5.27 4.00 0.66
C ILE A 45 -4.99 5.15 -0.30
N HIS A 46 -4.74 4.84 -1.58
CA HIS A 46 -4.44 5.85 -2.58
C HIS A 46 -5.61 6.82 -2.79
N HIS A 47 -6.83 6.31 -2.88
CA HIS A 47 -8.05 7.08 -3.03
C HIS A 47 -8.24 8.04 -1.85
N ALA A 48 -8.16 7.53 -0.62
CA ALA A 48 -8.34 8.34 0.58
C ALA A 48 -7.32 9.47 0.68
N LEU A 49 -6.04 9.18 0.40
CA LEU A 49 -5.00 10.20 0.40
C LEU A 49 -5.18 11.24 -0.72
N ARG A 50 -5.63 10.82 -1.91
CA ARG A 50 -5.94 11.75 -3.02
C ARG A 50 -7.11 12.67 -2.72
N HIS A 51 -8.04 12.22 -1.88
CA HIS A 51 -9.14 13.05 -1.41
C HIS A 51 -8.66 14.09 -0.38
N MET A 52 -7.79 13.67 0.54
CA MET A 52 -7.23 14.56 1.58
C MET A 52 -6.19 15.55 1.04
N PHE A 53 -5.44 15.19 -0.01
CA PHE A 53 -4.32 16.00 -0.51
C PHE A 53 -4.50 16.37 -1.98
N SER A 54 -4.56 17.67 -2.27
CA SER A 54 -4.56 18.20 -3.64
C SER A 54 -3.19 18.06 -4.33
N ASN A 55 -2.10 18.02 -3.56
CA ASN A 55 -0.74 17.83 -4.09
C ASN A 55 -0.36 16.33 -4.12
N PRO A 56 -0.10 15.74 -5.30
CA PRO A 56 0.25 14.32 -5.43
C PRO A 56 1.56 13.94 -4.72
N GLU A 57 2.48 14.88 -4.48
CA GLU A 57 3.68 14.61 -3.68
C GLU A 57 3.33 14.27 -2.23
N ASN A 58 2.30 14.90 -1.67
CA ASN A 58 1.89 14.68 -0.29
C ASN A 58 1.31 13.29 -0.07
N VAL A 59 0.66 12.71 -1.09
CA VAL A 59 0.19 11.32 -1.08
C VAL A 59 1.36 10.36 -0.82
N ARG A 60 2.47 10.55 -1.53
CA ARG A 60 3.68 9.72 -1.37
C ARG A 60 4.43 10.05 -0.08
N LYS A 61 4.54 11.34 0.29
CA LYS A 61 5.23 11.77 1.51
C LYS A 61 4.51 11.25 2.75
N PHE A 62 3.18 11.32 2.81
CA PHE A 62 2.40 10.83 3.94
C PHE A 62 2.69 9.36 4.26
N MET A 63 2.71 8.49 3.25
CA MET A 63 3.02 7.06 3.45
C MET A 63 4.42 6.83 4.03
N LYS A 64 5.36 7.75 3.81
CA LYS A 64 6.75 7.67 4.33
C LYS A 64 6.95 8.40 5.65
N MET A 65 5.98 9.20 6.10
CA MET A 65 6.10 9.94 7.35
C MET A 65 5.91 9.00 8.54
N ARG A 66 6.81 9.12 9.52
CA ARG A 66 6.68 8.41 10.78
C ARG A 66 5.39 8.82 11.47
N ASN A 67 4.65 7.84 11.98
CA ASN A 67 3.42 8.07 12.71
C ASN A 67 3.57 7.55 14.14
N ASN A 68 3.36 8.42 15.12
CA ASN A 68 3.53 8.11 16.54
C ASN A 68 2.24 7.62 17.21
N ASN A 69 1.13 7.50 16.48
CA ASN A 69 -0.07 6.86 17.01
C ASN A 69 0.23 5.41 17.39
N ASP A 70 -0.43 4.90 18.43
CA ASP A 70 -0.13 3.62 19.08
C ASP A 70 0.05 2.45 18.10
N PHE A 71 -0.79 2.37 17.07
CA PHE A 71 -0.71 1.31 16.06
C PHE A 71 0.60 1.34 15.26
N PHE A 72 1.06 2.53 14.88
CA PHE A 72 2.25 2.69 14.07
C PHE A 72 3.52 2.61 14.92
N ALA A 73 3.44 2.95 16.21
CA ALA A 73 4.55 2.87 17.17
C ALA A 73 5.83 3.54 16.64
N GLY A 74 5.68 4.70 16.00
CA GLY A 74 6.77 5.47 15.41
C GLY A 74 7.24 4.98 14.04
N ARG A 75 6.61 3.97 13.43
CA ARG A 75 6.83 3.55 12.05
C ARG A 75 5.98 4.37 11.08
N SER A 76 6.38 4.45 9.83
CA SER A 76 5.55 4.97 8.75
C SER A 76 4.52 3.94 8.28
N PRO A 77 3.40 4.36 7.66
CA PRO A 77 2.48 3.44 7.00
C PRO A 77 3.16 2.51 6.02
N LEU A 78 4.16 3.00 5.28
CA LEU A 78 4.91 2.21 4.32
C LEU A 78 5.72 1.09 4.99
N GLU A 79 6.44 1.40 6.07
CA GLU A 79 7.20 0.40 6.84
C GLU A 79 6.28 -0.70 7.39
N VAL A 80 5.06 -0.35 7.82
CA VAL A 80 4.08 -1.32 8.33
C VAL A 80 3.59 -2.26 7.24
N ILE A 81 3.23 -1.75 6.05
CA ILE A 81 2.68 -2.61 4.97
C ILE A 81 3.76 -3.38 4.21
N GLU A 82 5.00 -2.89 4.19
CA GLU A 82 6.14 -3.56 3.55
C GLU A 82 6.61 -4.77 4.37
N ASN A 83 6.71 -4.62 5.69
CA ASN A 83 7.18 -5.66 6.59
C ASN A 83 6.03 -6.51 7.18
N GLY A 84 4.79 -6.10 6.97
CA GLY A 84 3.59 -6.73 7.54
C GLY A 84 2.97 -7.84 6.69
N GLY A 85 1.92 -8.41 7.25
CA GLY A 85 1.01 -9.35 6.60
C GLY A 85 -0.19 -8.64 5.97
N PHE A 86 -1.21 -9.43 5.63
CA PHE A 86 -2.44 -8.89 5.05
C PHE A 86 -3.26 -8.07 6.06
N LEU A 87 -3.25 -8.47 7.35
CA LEU A 87 -3.99 -7.80 8.41
C LEU A 87 -3.46 -6.38 8.65
N GLU A 88 -2.15 -6.20 8.67
CA GLU A 88 -1.52 -4.89 8.81
C GLU A 88 -1.87 -3.97 7.65
N LEU A 89 -1.89 -4.50 6.42
CA LEU A 89 -2.31 -3.75 5.24
C LEU A 89 -3.78 -3.29 5.35
N LYS A 90 -4.68 -4.19 5.76
CA LYS A 90 -6.10 -3.84 5.97
C LYS A 90 -6.28 -2.78 7.06
N GLU A 91 -5.54 -2.90 8.16
CA GLU A 91 -5.64 -1.97 9.28
C GLU A 91 -5.10 -0.58 8.91
N VAL A 92 -4.00 -0.51 8.15
CA VAL A 92 -3.51 0.76 7.58
C VAL A 92 -4.57 1.37 6.65
N ALA A 93 -5.15 0.59 5.75
CA ALA A 93 -6.20 1.06 4.84
C ALA A 93 -7.41 1.61 5.59
N LYS A 94 -7.91 0.88 6.59
CA LYS A 94 -9.02 1.29 7.45
C LYS A 94 -8.73 2.60 8.19
N ARG A 95 -7.52 2.76 8.73
CA ARG A 95 -7.12 3.98 9.46
C ARG A 95 -7.05 5.19 8.56
N ILE A 96 -6.50 5.04 7.35
CA ILE A 96 -6.38 6.14 6.39
C ILE A 96 -7.78 6.52 5.85
N ASP A 97 -8.64 5.54 5.57
CA ASP A 97 -10.03 5.78 5.19
C ASP A 97 -10.80 6.51 6.30
N ALA A 98 -10.62 6.11 7.56
CA ALA A 98 -11.20 6.83 8.69
C ALA A 98 -10.68 8.27 8.80
N LEU A 99 -9.40 8.54 8.51
CA LEU A 99 -8.88 9.91 8.49
C LEU A 99 -9.54 10.76 7.40
N GLN A 100 -9.87 10.16 6.25
CA GLN A 100 -10.61 10.86 5.19
C GLN A 100 -12.04 11.20 5.64
N ASN A 101 -12.75 10.25 6.27
CA ASN A 101 -14.16 10.41 6.64
C ASN A 101 -14.40 11.28 7.89
N ASN A 102 -13.34 11.60 8.65
CA ASN A 102 -13.42 12.47 9.83
C ASN A 102 -12.96 13.92 9.58
N LEU A 103 -12.71 14.28 8.32
CA LEU A 103 -12.40 15.65 7.87
C LEU A 103 -13.60 16.25 7.12
#